data_AF-A0A8S0X3U5-F1
#
_entry.id   AF-A0A8S0X3U5-F1
#
_cell.length_a   1.000
_cell.length_b   1.000
_cell.length_c   1.000
_cell.angle_alpha   90.00
_cell.angle_beta   90.00
_cell.angle_gamma   90.00
#
_symmetry.space_group_name_H-M   'P 1'
#
loop_
_entity.id
_entity.type
_entity.pdbx_description
1 polymer ?
#
loop_
_entity_poly.entity_id
_entity_poly.type
_entity_poly.pdbx_seq_one_letter_code
_entity_poly.pdbx_strand_id
1 'polypeptide(L)' 'MRRSEGTIGEIGALLTSATAAALLHGEERINCAVIERADYHPPSVRLRMVERELR' A
#
# COMPACT_ATOMS: atom_id res chain seq x y z
N MET A 1 -0.23 -13.05 0.11
CA MET A 1 0.63 -11.96 -0.41
C MET A 1 0.83 -10.96 0.71
N ARG A 2 2.08 -10.59 1.03
CA ARG A 2 2.37 -9.62 2.09
C ARG A 2 2.60 -8.26 1.43
N ARG A 3 1.60 -7.37 1.48
CA ARG A 3 1.69 -5.98 1.00
C ARG A 3 2.54 -5.09 1.91
N SER A 4 2.78 -5.52 3.15
CA SER A 4 3.66 -4.88 4.12
C SER A 4 4.69 -5.87 4.68
N GLU A 5 5.78 -5.36 5.25
CA GLU A 5 6.78 -6.16 5.97
C GLU A 5 6.36 -6.45 7.42
N GLY A 6 5.25 -5.86 7.87
CA GLY A 6 4.52 -6.24 9.08
C GLY A 6 4.66 -5.28 10.25
N THR A 7 5.35 -4.14 10.09
CA THR A 7 5.37 -3.12 11.15
C THR A 7 4.03 -2.40 11.25
N ILE A 8 3.67 -1.95 12.46
CA ILE A 8 2.39 -1.24 12.70
C ILE A 8 2.28 0.01 11.82
N GLY A 9 3.37 0.75 11.64
CA GLY A 9 3.40 1.93 10.79
C GLY A 9 3.12 1.62 9.31
N GLU A 10 3.67 0.50 8.80
CA GLU A 10 3.37 0.04 7.45
C GLU A 10 1.92 -0.41 7.28
N ILE A 11 1.37 -1.12 8.28
CA ILE A 11 -0.04 -1.54 8.26
C ILE A 11 -0.95 -0.30 8.24
N GLY A 12 -0.65 0.70 9.07
CA GLY A 12 -1.37 1.98 9.06
C GLY A 12 -1.34 2.65 7.70
N ALA A 13 -0.16 2.81 7.11
CA ALA A 13 0.01 3.44 5.80
C ALA A 13 -0.70 2.67 4.67
N LEU A 14 -0.64 1.33 4.68
CA LEU A 14 -1.36 0.48 3.73
C LEU A 14 -2.88 0.67 3.87
N LEU A 15 -3.40 0.64 5.10
CA LEU A 15 -4.84 0.82 5.33
C LEU A 15 -5.32 2.21 4.96
N THR A 16 -4.52 3.26 5.18
CA THR A 16 -4.84 4.63 4.72
C THR A 16 -4.93 4.68 3.20
N SER A 17 -3.94 4.13 2.48
CA SER A 17 -3.95 4.08 1.02
C SER A 17 -5.14 3.24 0.49
N ALA A 18 -5.41 2.10 1.11
CA ALA A 18 -6.57 1.26 0.79
C ALA A 18 -7.90 1.99 1.02
N THR A 19 -8.01 2.78 2.10
CA THR A 19 -9.21 3.58 2.38
C THR A 19 -9.44 4.62 1.28
N ALA A 20 -8.38 5.32 0.85
CA ALA A 20 -8.48 6.27 -0.26
C ALA A 20 -8.94 5.58 -1.57
N ALA A 21 -8.37 4.40 -1.88
CA ALA A 21 -8.77 3.62 -3.04
C ALA A 21 -10.24 3.17 -2.97
N ALA A 22 -10.71 2.70 -1.81
CA ALA A 22 -12.11 2.33 -1.60
C ALA A 22 -13.05 3.51 -1.85
N LEU A 23 -12.75 4.68 -1.28
CA LEU A 23 -13.55 5.89 -1.47
C LEU A 23 -13.65 6.30 -2.95
N LEU A 24 -12.52 6.25 -3.68
CA LEU A 24 -12.48 6.57 -5.11
C LEU A 24 -13.32 5.60 -5.98
N HIS A 25 -13.57 4.38 -5.48
CA HIS A 25 -14.34 3.36 -6.18
C HIS A 25 -15.75 3.15 -5.61
N GLY A 26 -16.16 3.95 -4.63
CA GLY A 26 -17.48 3.83 -3.99
C GLY A 26 -17.63 2.55 -3.15
N GLU A 27 -16.53 1.95 -2.69
CA GLU A 27 -16.57 0.80 -1.79
C GLU A 27 -16.62 1.26 -0.33
N GLU A 28 -17.63 0.81 0.42
CA GLU A 28 -17.81 1.18 1.85
C GLU A 28 -17.01 0.31 2.82
N ARG A 29 -16.23 -0.66 2.30
CA ARG A 29 -15.48 -1.62 3.10
C ARG A 29 -14.11 -1.85 2.49
N ILE A 30 -13.09 -1.95 3.35
CA ILE A 30 -11.77 -2.40 2.96
C ILE A 30 -11.80 -3.93 2.90
N ASN A 31 -11.71 -4.49 1.69
CA ASN A 31 -11.59 -5.92 1.44
C ASN A 31 -10.23 -6.25 0.80
N CYS A 32 -9.95 -7.53 0.55
CA CYS A 32 -8.67 -7.94 -0.05
C CYS A 32 -8.44 -7.29 -1.43
N ALA A 33 -9.48 -7.10 -2.24
CA ALA A 33 -9.33 -6.47 -3.55
C ALA A 33 -8.95 -4.98 -3.42
N VAL A 34 -9.54 -4.25 -2.47
CA VAL A 34 -9.17 -2.87 -2.14
C VAL A 34 -7.71 -2.78 -1.67
N ILE A 35 -7.27 -3.71 -0.80
CA ILE A 35 -5.88 -3.77 -0.32
C ILE A 35 -4.90 -4.01 -1.47
N GLU A 36 -5.24 -4.88 -2.43
CA GLU A 36 -4.40 -5.12 -3.60
C GLU A 36 -4.35 -3.92 -4.56
N ARG A 37 -5.42 -3.13 -4.62
CA ARG A 37 -5.49 -1.91 -5.45
C ARG A 37 -4.86 -0.68 -4.80
N ALA A 38 -4.58 -0.72 -3.50
CA ALA A 38 -3.98 0.40 -2.79
C ALA A 38 -2.65 0.80 -3.44
N ASP A 39 -2.45 2.10 -3.66
CA ASP A 39 -1.17 2.63 -4.08
C ASP A 39 -0.24 2.70 -2.86
N TYR A 40 0.34 1.54 -2.52
CA TYR A 40 1.20 1.39 -1.37
C TYR A 40 2.35 0.45 -1.70
N HIS A 41 3.57 0.93 -1.44
CA HIS A 41 4.82 0.20 -1.60
C HIS A 41 5.52 0.03 -0.23
N PRO A 42 5.91 -1.20 0.15
CA PRO A 42 6.64 -1.42 1.39
C PRO A 42 8.03 -0.77 1.34
N PRO A 43 8.67 -0.52 2.51
CA PRO A 43 9.95 0.20 2.62
C PRO A 43 11.05 -0.36 1.71
N SER A 44 11.23 -1.68 1.66
CA SER A 44 12.25 -2.30 0.81
C SER A 44 12.00 -2.06 -0.69
N VAL A 45 10.74 -2.02 -1.11
CA VAL A 45 10.38 -1.75 -2.50
C VAL A 45 10.63 -0.29 -2.85
N ARG A 46 10.25 0.65 -1.97
CA ARG A 46 10.56 2.08 -2.17
C ARG A 46 12.06 2.34 -2.27
N LEU A 47 12.86 1.69 -1.42
CA LEU A 47 14.33 1.81 -1.49
C LEU A 47 14.87 1.35 -2.85
N ARG A 48 14.42 0.18 -3.33
CA ARG A 48 14.84 -0.34 -4.65
C ARG A 48 14.42 0.54 -5.82
N MET A 49 13.29 1.24 -5.71
CA MET A 49 12.84 2.20 -6.74
C MET A 49 13.82 3.38 -6.82
N VAL A 50 14.17 3.96 -5.67
CA VAL A 50 15.15 5.06 -5.58
C VAL A 50 16.52 4.63 -6.11
N GLU A 51 17.01 3.46 -5.70
CA GLU A 51 18.30 2.93 -6.18
C GLU A 51 18.34 2.73 -7.70
N ARG A 52 17.21 2.39 -8.32
CA ARG A 52 17.11 2.25 -9.79
C ARG A 52 17.12 3.58 -10.51
N GLU A 53 16.52 4.61 -9.95
CA GLU A 53 16.48 5.96 -10.55
C GLU A 53 17.84 6.67 -10.48
N LEU A 54 18.67 6.32 -9.50
CA LEU A 54 20.00 6.91 -9.31
C LEU A 54 21.10 6.25 -10.17
N ARG A 55 20.77 5.24 -10.98
CA ARG A 55 21.70 4.51 -11.84
C ARG A 55 21.57 4.94 -13.30
#